data_AF-A0A7R9R0Q0-F1
#
_entry.id   AF-A0A7R9R0Q0-F1
#
_cell.length_a   1.000
_cell.length_b   1.000
_cell.length_c   1.000
_cell.angle_alpha   90.00
_cell.angle_beta   90.00
_cell.angle_gamma   90.00
#
_symmetry.space_group_name_H-M   'P 1'
#
loop_
_entity.id
_entity.type
_entity.pdbx_description
1 polymer ?
#
loop_
_entity_poly.entity_id
_entity_poly.type
_entity_poly.pdbx_seq_one_letter_code
_entity_poly.pdbx_strand_id
1 'polypeptide(L)'
;MEENCGGVYFVPAFQGLYAPHWDSNATGIILGFTQFSRKSHLIRATVESIAFQANDILSLMRSDSNGIKIDGVMSYNNALVQSLADITGQLFVRPNICDTISLGAAMMAGYQMGIWDIRTEPNS
;
A
#
# COMPACT_ATOMS: atom_id res chain seq x y z
N MET A 1 -9.59 17.45 -0.87
CA MET A 1 -10.32 16.42 -0.09
C MET A 1 -10.23 16.84 1.38
N GLU A 2 -11.23 16.53 2.20
CA GLU A 2 -11.13 16.70 3.66
C GLU A 2 -9.89 15.93 4.17
N GLU A 3 -9.15 16.52 5.10
CA GLU A 3 -7.87 15.96 5.58
C GLU A 3 -8.05 14.67 6.40
N ASN A 4 -9.22 14.49 7.02
CA ASN A 4 -9.51 13.41 7.95
C ASN A 4 -10.82 12.68 7.63
N CYS A 5 -10.93 11.44 8.11
CA CYS A 5 -12.12 10.59 8.00
C CYS A 5 -13.27 10.97 8.95
N GLY A 6 -13.15 12.04 9.74
CA GLY A 6 -14.24 12.53 10.61
C GLY A 6 -14.70 11.52 11.66
N GLY A 7 -13.80 10.63 12.10
CA GLY A 7 -14.10 9.54 13.04
C GLY A 7 -14.73 8.30 12.40
N VAL A 8 -14.96 8.31 11.09
CA VAL A 8 -15.44 7.14 10.34
C VAL A 8 -14.27 6.23 10.02
N TYR A 9 -14.38 4.95 10.34
CA TYR A 9 -13.39 3.93 10.00
C TYR A 9 -14.03 2.84 9.16
N PHE A 10 -13.23 2.29 8.25
CA PHE A 10 -13.64 1.19 7.39
C PHE A 10 -12.63 0.06 7.49
N VAL A 11 -13.11 -1.17 7.69
CA VAL A 11 -12.32 -2.40 7.61
C VAL A 11 -12.73 -3.12 6.31
N PRO A 12 -11.88 -3.16 5.27
CA PRO A 12 -12.25 -3.67 3.94
C PRO A 12 -12.08 -5.19 3.82
N ALA A 13 -12.64 -5.96 4.76
CA ALA A 13 -12.60 -7.42 4.76
C ALA A 13 -13.68 -8.02 3.83
N PHE A 14 -13.68 -7.68 2.54
CA PHE A 14 -14.70 -8.16 1.60
C PHE A 14 -14.62 -9.68 1.34
N GLN A 15 -13.44 -10.27 1.49
CA GLN A 15 -13.19 -11.71 1.32
C GLN A 15 -12.44 -12.29 2.53
N GLY A 16 -12.71 -11.76 3.73
CA GLY A 16 -11.92 -12.03 4.92
C GLY A 16 -10.73 -11.09 5.07
N LEU A 17 -10.01 -11.28 6.17
CA LEU A 17 -8.73 -10.63 6.47
C LEU A 17 -7.60 -11.61 6.19
N TYR A 18 -6.63 -11.17 5.41
CA TYR A 18 -5.41 -11.92 5.15
C TYR A 18 -4.38 -11.68 6.24
N ALA A 19 -3.09 -11.73 5.91
CA ALA A 19 -2.02 -11.38 6.84
C ALA A 19 -2.29 -10.00 7.46
N PRO A 20 -2.10 -9.85 8.79
CA PRO A 20 -1.58 -10.84 9.73
C PRO A 20 -2.64 -11.74 10.41
N HIS A 21 -3.92 -11.46 10.21
CA HIS A 21 -5.00 -12.04 11.01
C HIS A 21 -5.54 -13.38 10.50
N TRP A 22 -5.47 -13.64 9.19
CA TRP A 22 -5.90 -14.90 8.55
C TRP A 22 -7.33 -15.34 8.94
N ASP A 23 -8.27 -14.38 8.96
CA ASP A 23 -9.66 -14.63 9.31
C ASP A 23 -10.55 -14.60 8.06
N SER A 24 -10.90 -15.78 7.54
CA SER A 24 -11.81 -15.92 6.39
C SER A 24 -13.27 -15.57 6.70
N ASN A 25 -13.66 -15.51 7.98
CA ASN A 25 -15.02 -15.18 8.39
C ASN A 25 -15.20 -13.67 8.60
N ALA A 26 -14.11 -12.90 8.63
CA ALA A 26 -14.18 -11.45 8.72
C ALA A 26 -14.95 -10.87 7.54
N THR A 27 -15.82 -9.89 7.81
CA THR A 27 -16.61 -9.17 6.81
C THR A 27 -16.32 -7.68 6.88
N GLY A 28 -16.63 -6.97 5.79
CA GLY A 28 -16.42 -5.52 5.74
C GLY A 28 -17.27 -4.78 6.79
N ILE A 29 -16.64 -3.95 7.62
CA ILE A 29 -17.32 -3.18 8.67
C ILE A 29 -16.99 -1.70 8.50
N ILE A 30 -18.03 -0.86 8.53
CA ILE A 30 -17.88 0.59 8.61
C ILE A 30 -18.46 1.05 9.95
N LEU A 31 -17.72 1.87 10.68
CA LEU A 31 -18.07 2.31 12.04
C LEU A 31 -17.71 3.79 12.25
N GLY A 32 -18.29 4.42 13.27
CA GLY A 32 -18.00 5.82 13.62
C GLY A 32 -18.80 6.89 12.86
N PHE A 33 -19.94 6.53 12.25
CA PHE A 33 -20.83 7.53 11.67
C PHE A 33 -21.45 8.44 12.72
N THR A 34 -21.49 9.74 12.41
CA THR A 34 -22.21 10.77 13.16
C THR A 34 -23.12 11.55 12.22
N GLN A 35 -23.98 12.42 12.76
CA GLN A 35 -24.80 13.33 11.95
C GLN A 35 -24.00 14.28 11.05
N PHE A 36 -22.71 14.48 11.33
CA PHE A 36 -21.81 15.32 10.53
C PHE A 36 -21.06 14.52 9.47
N SER A 37 -21.22 13.20 9.43
CA SER A 37 -20.50 12.34 8.48
C SER A 37 -21.01 12.55 7.05
N ARG A 38 -20.07 12.75 6.12
CA ARG A 38 -20.32 12.96 4.69
C ARG A 38 -19.73 11.83 3.85
N LYS A 39 -20.10 11.77 2.58
CA LYS A 39 -19.53 10.82 1.61
C LYS A 39 -18.00 10.94 1.50
N SER A 40 -17.47 12.16 1.60
CA SER A 40 -16.04 12.45 1.62
C SER A 40 -15.30 11.75 2.77
N HIS A 41 -15.88 11.74 3.98
CA HIS A 41 -15.33 11.04 5.13
C HIS A 41 -15.22 9.52 4.90
N LEU A 42 -16.23 8.92 4.26
CA LEU A 42 -16.19 7.48 3.93
C LEU A 42 -15.12 7.16 2.87
N ILE A 43 -14.98 8.02 1.85
CA ILE A 43 -13.92 7.87 0.84
C ILE A 43 -12.54 7.97 1.53
N ARG A 44 -12.37 8.95 2.43
CA ARG A 44 -11.12 9.11 3.19
C ARG A 44 -10.84 7.92 4.09
N ALA A 45 -11.84 7.42 4.82
CA ALA A 45 -11.74 6.21 5.64
C ALA A 45 -11.33 4.98 4.82
N THR A 46 -11.77 4.90 3.56
CA THR A 46 -11.41 3.82 2.65
C THR A 46 -9.96 3.90 2.16
N VAL A 47 -9.45 5.12 1.96
CA VAL A 47 -8.03 5.31 1.64
C VAL A 47 -7.15 5.01 2.85
N GLU A 48 -7.54 5.48 4.03
CA GLU A 48 -6.81 5.24 5.29
C GLU A 48 -6.82 3.76 5.69
N SER A 49 -7.89 3.01 5.40
CA SER A 49 -7.96 1.57 5.72
C SER A 49 -6.95 0.72 4.98
N ILE A 50 -6.53 1.15 3.78
CA ILE A 50 -5.44 0.52 3.04
C ILE A 50 -4.12 0.74 3.79
N ALA A 51 -3.90 1.96 4.29
CA ALA A 51 -2.69 2.28 5.04
C ALA A 51 -2.62 1.56 6.41
N PHE A 52 -3.75 1.39 7.10
CA PHE A 52 -3.81 0.59 8.32
C PHE A 52 -3.42 -0.88 8.08
N GLN A 53 -3.99 -1.52 7.05
CA GLN A 53 -3.61 -2.90 6.71
C GLN A 53 -2.14 -3.03 6.30
N ALA A 54 -1.61 -2.05 5.55
CA ALA A 54 -0.19 -2.03 5.22
C ALA A 54 0.67 -1.92 6.49
N ASN A 55 0.27 -1.08 7.44
CA ASN A 55 0.96 -0.95 8.72
C ASN A 55 0.94 -2.25 9.54
N ASP A 56 -0.18 -2.97 9.56
CA ASP A 56 -0.28 -4.25 10.27
C ASP A 56 0.73 -5.28 9.72
N ILE A 57 0.96 -5.27 8.41
CA ILE A 57 1.97 -6.12 7.76
C ILE A 57 3.39 -5.60 8.05
N LEU A 58 3.63 -4.30 7.85
CA LEU A 58 4.95 -3.70 8.00
C LEU A 58 5.46 -3.73 9.44
N SER A 59 4.57 -3.57 10.42
CA SER A 59 4.91 -3.65 11.85
C SER A 59 5.46 -5.03 12.24
N LEU A 60 5.02 -6.09 11.56
CA LEU A 60 5.57 -7.43 11.75
C LEU A 60 6.93 -7.62 11.08
N MET A 61 7.19 -6.91 9.98
CA MET A 61 8.39 -7.11 9.17
C MET A 61 9.66 -6.51 9.78
N ARG A 62 9.62 -5.81 10.94
CA ARG A 62 10.78 -5.17 11.61
C ARG A 62 11.78 -4.60 10.60
N SER A 63 11.31 -3.79 9.66
CA SER A 63 12.12 -3.32 8.55
C SER A 63 12.75 -1.97 8.85
N ASP A 64 13.98 -1.96 9.35
CA ASP A 64 14.88 -0.79 9.24
C ASP A 64 15.32 -0.65 7.77
N SER A 65 14.39 -0.21 6.93
CA SER A 65 14.64 -0.01 5.50
C SER A 65 14.80 1.47 5.20
N ASN A 66 15.76 1.82 4.34
CA ASN A 66 15.99 3.19 3.85
C ASN A 66 14.88 3.71 2.90
N GLY A 67 13.69 3.09 2.93
CA GLY A 67 12.53 3.47 2.13
C GLY A 67 11.87 2.27 1.44
N ILE A 68 10.54 2.21 1.54
CA ILE A 68 9.69 1.24 0.86
C ILE A 68 9.42 1.72 -0.57
N LYS A 69 9.77 0.89 -1.56
CA LYS A 69 9.37 1.16 -2.95
C LYS A 69 7.92 0.77 -3.14
N ILE A 70 7.12 1.68 -3.70
CA ILE A 70 5.71 1.45 -4.02
C ILE A 70 5.50 1.52 -5.53
N ASP A 71 4.67 0.62 -6.05
CA ASP A 71 4.32 0.56 -7.47
C ASP A 71 2.82 0.30 -7.67
N GLY A 72 2.34 0.45 -8.90
CA GLY A 72 0.96 0.21 -9.32
C GLY A 72 0.11 1.48 -9.38
N VAL A 73 -1.09 1.37 -9.95
CA VAL A 73 -1.98 2.53 -10.22
C VAL A 73 -2.36 3.33 -8.97
N MET A 74 -2.42 2.68 -7.81
CA MET A 74 -2.74 3.34 -6.54
C MET A 74 -1.58 4.21 -6.03
N SER A 75 -0.34 3.94 -6.47
CA SER A 75 0.83 4.74 -6.09
C SER A 75 0.76 6.18 -6.63
N TYR A 76 -0.03 6.44 -7.69
CA TYR A 76 -0.28 7.80 -8.19
C TYR A 76 -1.19 8.63 -7.28
N ASN A 77 -1.92 7.99 -6.36
CA ASN A 77 -2.76 8.70 -5.42
C ASN A 77 -1.93 9.27 -4.27
N ASN A 78 -1.65 10.57 -4.35
CA ASN A 78 -0.87 11.29 -3.34
C ASN A 78 -1.49 11.21 -1.93
N ALA A 79 -2.82 11.21 -1.82
CA ALA A 79 -3.48 11.14 -0.52
C ALA A 79 -3.28 9.77 0.14
N LEU A 80 -3.23 8.69 -0.66
CA LEU A 80 -2.93 7.34 -0.17
C LEU A 80 -1.47 7.22 0.27
N VAL A 81 -0.53 7.67 -0.58
CA VAL A 81 0.90 7.57 -0.27
C VAL A 81 1.27 8.41 0.95
N GLN A 82 0.64 9.59 1.10
CA GLN A 82 0.80 10.39 2.31
C GLN A 82 0.24 9.66 3.53
N SER A 83 -0.99 9.12 3.47
CA SER A 83 -1.57 8.35 4.57
C SER A 83 -0.72 7.12 4.95
N LEU A 84 -0.12 6.44 3.97
CA LEU A 84 0.82 5.35 4.21
C LEU A 84 2.04 5.83 5.00
N ALA A 85 2.67 6.94 4.58
CA ALA A 85 3.82 7.51 5.29
C ALA A 85 3.45 7.96 6.70
N ASP A 86 2.31 8.65 6.86
CA ASP A 86 1.86 9.18 8.15
C ASP A 86 1.51 8.07 9.16
N ILE A 87 0.86 6.99 8.70
CA ILE A 87 0.42 5.89 9.59
C ILE A 87 1.57 4.93 9.90
N THR A 88 2.39 4.59 8.91
CA THR A 88 3.48 3.60 9.10
C THR A 88 4.77 4.22 9.64
N GLY A 89 4.92 5.54 9.52
CA GLY A 89 6.15 6.25 9.84
C GLY A 89 7.33 5.94 8.92
N GLN A 90 7.09 5.31 7.76
CA GLN A 90 8.14 4.93 6.82
C GLN A 90 8.21 5.83 5.58
N LEU A 91 9.39 5.91 4.98
CA LEU A 91 9.60 6.62 3.71
C LEU A 91 9.09 5.76 2.56
N PHE A 92 8.22 6.31 1.70
CA PHE A 92 7.79 5.65 0.47
C PHE A 92 8.40 6.32 -0.77
N VAL A 93 8.98 5.51 -1.66
CA VAL A 93 9.65 5.96 -2.88
C VAL A 93 8.92 5.42 -4.11
N ARG A 94 8.57 6.30 -5.05
CA ARG A 94 7.97 5.91 -6.34
C ARG A 94 9.07 5.76 -7.39
N PRO A 95 9.27 4.58 -7.99
CA PRO A 95 10.19 4.42 -9.10
C PRO A 95 9.65 5.15 -10.35
N ASN A 96 10.56 5.60 -11.21
CA ASN A 96 10.19 6.31 -12.44
C ASN A 96 9.57 5.37 -13.50
N ILE A 97 9.76 4.06 -13.35
CA ILE A 97 9.15 3.01 -14.17
C ILE A 97 8.09 2.33 -13.30
N CYS A 98 6.82 2.53 -13.63
CA CYS A 98 5.68 2.05 -12.85
C CYS A 98 5.10 0.69 -13.29
N ASP A 99 5.80 -0.05 -14.16
CA ASP A 99 5.43 -1.43 -14.48
C ASP A 99 6.60 -2.36 -14.17
N THR A 100 6.83 -2.54 -12.86
CA THR A 100 7.90 -3.41 -12.36
C THR A 100 7.65 -4.88 -12.75
N ILE A 101 6.38 -5.27 -12.98
CA ILE A 101 6.01 -6.63 -13.37
C ILE A 101 6.53 -6.93 -14.77
N SER A 102 6.17 -6.08 -15.74
CA SER A 102 6.62 -6.22 -17.12
C SER A 102 8.14 -6.06 -17.23
N LEU A 103 8.72 -5.13 -16.46
CA LEU A 103 10.17 -4.96 -16.36
C LEU A 103 10.86 -6.23 -15.85
N GLY A 104 10.34 -6.85 -14.78
CA GLY A 104 10.90 -8.08 -14.21
C GLY A 104 10.86 -9.26 -15.18
N ALA A 105 9.74 -9.42 -15.90
CA ALA A 105 9.63 -10.45 -16.95
C ALA A 105 10.62 -10.22 -18.11
N ALA A 106 10.74 -8.97 -18.58
CA ALA A 106 11.69 -8.60 -19.62
C ALA A 106 13.15 -8.81 -19.17
N MET A 107 13.48 -8.44 -17.93
CA MET A 107 14.83 -8.65 -17.36
C MET A 107 15.18 -10.14 -17.29
N MET A 108 14.26 -11.00 -16.85
CA MET A 108 14.49 -12.45 -16.82
C MET A 108 14.69 -13.05 -18.22
N ALA A 109 13.85 -12.65 -19.19
CA ALA A 109 13.98 -13.10 -20.58
C ALA A 109 15.29 -12.61 -21.22
N GLY A 110 15.64 -11.33 -21.01
CA GLY A 110 16.89 -10.74 -21.50
C GLY A 110 18.13 -11.37 -20.87
N TYR A 111 18.05 -11.77 -19.61
CA TYR A 111 19.11 -12.54 -18.95
C TYR A 111 19.32 -13.91 -19.59
N GLN A 112 18.24 -14.65 -19.84
CA GLN A 112 18.32 -15.96 -20.50
C GLN A 112 18.87 -15.88 -21.93
N MET A 113 18.61 -14.76 -22.63
CA MET A 113 19.14 -14.49 -23.97
C MET A 113 20.56 -13.90 -23.98
N GLY A 114 21.16 -13.65 -22.80
CA GLY A 114 22.49 -13.05 -22.69
C GLY A 114 22.55 -11.57 -23.09
N ILE A 115 21.40 -10.88 -23.15
CA ILE A 115 21.30 -9.47 -23.51
C ILE A 115 21.67 -8.57 -22.32
N TRP A 116 21.28 -8.99 -21.11
CA TRP A 116 21.53 -8.24 -19.87
C TRP A 116 22.04 -9.17 -18.77
N ASP A 117 23.02 -8.73 -17.99
CA ASP A 117 23.41 -9.41 -16.75
C ASP A 117 22.64 -8.81 -15.57
N ILE A 118 21.83 -9.62 -14.90
CA ILE A 118 21.00 -9.21 -13.75
C ILE A 118 21.68 -9.49 -12.41
N ARG A 119 22.87 -10.11 -12.41
CA ARG A 119 23.61 -10.48 -11.19
C ARG A 119 24.58 -9.40 -10.72
N THR A 120 24.92 -8.46 -11.59
CA THR A 120 25.74 -7.30 -11.20
C THR A 120 24.86 -6.27 -10.51
N GLU A 121 25.03 -6.14 -9.20
CA GLU A 121 24.54 -4.96 -8.48
C GLU A 121 25.09 -3.71 -9.17
N PRO A 122 24.26 -2.72 -9.54
CA PRO A 122 24.78 -1.44 -9.99
C PRO A 122 25.49 -0.83 -8.77
N ASN A 123 26.80 -0.62 -8.91
CA ASN A 123 27.72 -0.10 -7.88
C ASN A 123 27.03 0.80 -6.83
N SER A 124 27.25 0.43 -5.56
CA SER A 124 27.14 1.21 -4.31
C SER A 124 26.91 2.71 -4.43
#